data_AF-A0AAN8IQ32-F1
#
_entry.id   AF-A0AAN8IQ32-F1
#
_cell.length_a   1.000
_cell.length_b   1.000
_cell.length_c   1.000
_cell.angle_alpha   90.00
_cell.angle_beta   90.00
_cell.angle_gamma   90.00
#
_symmetry.space_group_name_H-M   'P 1'
#
loop_
_entity.id
_entity.type
_entity.pdbx_description
1 polymer ?
#
loop_
_entity_poly.entity_id
_entity_poly.type
_entity_poly.pdbx_seq_one_letter_code
_entity_poly.pdbx_strand_id
1 'polypeptide(L)'
;MMNIFVGFVIVTFQNEGEREYENCELDKNQRKCIEFALKAKPHRRYIPRNRFQYRVWWFVTSRAFEYVIFLIIVLNTVSLACKHYPSGHRFEYILDVLNLVFTGVFAFEAFFKIIALNPKNYFGDRWNAFDFVIVLGSFIDIIYGKLNPGGSNLISINFFRLFRVMRLVKLLSRGEGIRTLLWTFMKSFQ
;
A
#
# COMPACT_ATOMS: atom_id res chain seq x y z
N MET A 1 6.09 -37.87 17.24
CA MET A 1 5.84 -37.34 15.89
C MET A 1 6.40 -35.91 15.72
N MET A 2 5.95 -34.92 16.49
CA MET A 2 6.40 -33.52 16.36
C MET A 2 7.93 -33.32 16.48
N ASN A 3 8.57 -33.93 17.46
CA ASN A 3 10.02 -33.76 17.67
C ASN A 3 10.89 -34.36 16.53
N ILE A 4 10.41 -35.43 15.88
CA ILE A 4 11.10 -36.05 14.74
C ILE A 4 11.02 -35.13 13.52
N PHE A 5 9.85 -34.54 13.27
CA PHE A 5 9.68 -33.57 12.19
C PHE A 5 10.55 -32.32 12.40
N VAL A 6 10.57 -31.77 13.61
CA VAL A 6 11.43 -30.62 13.96
C VAL A 6 12.91 -30.97 13.75
N GLY A 7 13.35 -32.15 14.22
CA GLY A 7 14.72 -32.61 14.01
C GLY A 7 15.09 -32.75 12.53
N PHE A 8 14.23 -33.35 11.73
CA PHE A 8 14.44 -33.48 10.28
C PHE A 8 14.57 -32.12 9.59
N VAL A 9 13.68 -31.16 9.91
CA VAL A 9 13.72 -29.81 9.34
C VAL A 9 15.02 -29.10 9.71
N ILE A 10 15.43 -29.11 10.99
CA ILE A 10 16.67 -28.45 11.43
C ILE A 10 17.88 -29.04 10.71
N VAL A 11 18.00 -30.38 10.67
CA VAL A 11 19.14 -31.05 10.03
C VAL A 11 19.19 -30.76 8.53
N THR A 12 18.05 -30.73 7.86
CA THR A 12 17.98 -30.40 6.42
C THR A 12 18.42 -28.96 6.17
N PHE A 13 17.91 -28.01 6.96
CA PHE A 13 18.28 -26.59 6.85
C PHE A 13 19.76 -26.34 7.17
N GLN A 14 20.33 -27.05 8.15
CA GLN A 14 21.77 -26.96 8.45
C GLN A 14 22.60 -27.55 7.30
N ASN A 15 22.26 -28.74 6.81
CA ASN A 15 22.99 -29.34 5.70
C ASN A 15 22.95 -28.47 4.43
N GLU A 16 21.78 -27.97 4.03
CA GLU A 16 21.71 -27.11 2.84
C GLU A 16 22.33 -25.73 3.08
N GLY A 17 22.17 -25.20 4.29
CA GLY A 17 22.64 -23.88 4.66
C GLY A 17 24.14 -23.78 4.92
N GLU A 18 24.82 -24.87 5.32
CA GLU A 18 26.24 -24.90 5.64
C GLU A 18 27.09 -25.49 4.51
N ARG A 19 26.59 -26.47 3.74
CA ARG A 19 27.33 -27.08 2.62
C ARG A 19 27.75 -26.09 1.55
N GLU A 20 26.94 -25.07 1.29
CA GLU A 20 27.26 -24.04 0.28
C GLU A 20 28.42 -23.12 0.73
N TYR A 21 28.79 -23.15 2.02
CA TYR A 21 29.77 -22.24 2.62
C TYR A 21 30.98 -22.95 3.24
N GLU A 22 30.99 -24.29 3.29
CA GLU A 22 32.01 -25.11 3.98
C GLU A 22 33.45 -24.85 3.46
N ASN A 23 33.61 -24.42 2.20
CA ASN A 23 34.91 -24.17 1.57
C ASN A 23 35.18 -22.67 1.23
N CYS A 24 34.41 -21.74 1.79
CA CYS A 24 34.59 -20.31 1.53
C CYS A 24 35.35 -19.62 2.67
N GLU A 25 36.37 -18.82 2.34
CA GLU A 25 37.11 -17.99 3.32
C GLU A 25 36.28 -16.84 3.89
N LEU A 26 35.18 -16.47 3.24
CA LEU A 26 34.33 -15.33 3.58
C LEU A 26 33.12 -15.75 4.40
N ASP A 27 32.91 -15.08 5.54
CA ASP A 27 31.70 -15.24 6.35
C ASP A 27 30.43 -14.79 5.58
N LYS A 28 29.28 -15.36 5.95
CA LYS A 28 27.97 -15.08 5.35
C LYS A 28 27.63 -13.59 5.37
N ASN A 29 28.02 -12.87 6.43
CA ASN A 29 27.77 -11.44 6.55
C ASN A 29 28.69 -10.63 5.60
N GLN A 30 29.97 -11.01 5.51
CA GLN A 30 30.93 -10.36 4.61
C GLN A 30 30.50 -10.51 3.15
N ARG A 31 30.07 -11.71 2.75
CA ARG A 31 29.59 -11.96 1.38
C ARG A 31 28.38 -11.10 1.02
N LYS A 32 27.39 -11.01 1.92
CA LYS A 32 26.21 -10.14 1.71
C LYS A 32 26.60 -8.67 1.56
N CYS A 33 27.55 -8.19 2.37
CA CYS A 33 28.04 -6.82 2.26
C CYS A 33 28.77 -6.57 0.93
N ILE A 34 29.64 -7.48 0.51
CA ILE A 34 30.37 -7.39 -0.77
C ILE A 34 29.38 -7.44 -1.94
N GLU A 35 28.43 -8.37 -1.92
CA GLU A 35 27.41 -8.50 -2.95
C GLU A 35 26.56 -7.22 -3.07
N PHE A 36 26.13 -6.66 -1.93
CA PHE A 36 25.40 -5.40 -1.92
C PHE A 36 26.25 -4.26 -2.48
N ALA A 37 27.52 -4.13 -2.06
CA ALA A 37 28.42 -3.10 -2.55
C ALA A 37 28.64 -3.17 -4.07
N LEU A 38 28.77 -4.39 -4.63
CA LEU A 38 28.98 -4.60 -6.06
C LEU A 38 27.69 -4.43 -6.89
N LYS A 39 26.52 -4.78 -6.34
CA LYS A 39 25.24 -4.78 -7.08
C LYS A 39 24.36 -3.57 -6.83
N ALA A 40 24.66 -2.75 -5.81
CA ALA A 40 23.83 -1.60 -5.45
C ALA A 40 23.73 -0.61 -6.62
N LYS A 41 22.50 -0.21 -6.95
CA LYS A 41 22.21 0.83 -7.94
C LYS A 41 21.67 2.07 -7.23
N PRO A 42 21.98 3.28 -7.71
CA PRO A 42 21.49 4.50 -7.09
C PRO A 42 19.96 4.57 -7.16
N HIS A 43 19.34 4.98 -6.06
CA HIS A 43 17.90 5.18 -6.02
C HIS A 43 17.52 6.48 -6.76
N ARG A 44 16.62 6.38 -7.74
CA ARG A 44 16.17 7.54 -8.54
C ARG A 44 15.17 8.36 -7.73
N ARG A 45 15.59 9.53 -7.22
CA ARG A 45 14.69 10.53 -6.63
C ARG A 45 14.45 11.65 -7.63
N TYR A 46 13.19 11.91 -7.99
CA TYR A 46 12.83 13.01 -8.90
C TYR A 46 12.73 14.33 -8.14
N ILE A 47 13.36 15.38 -8.68
CA ILE A 47 13.28 16.75 -8.18
C ILE A 47 12.81 17.63 -9.34
N PRO A 48 11.68 18.35 -9.21
CA PRO A 48 11.16 19.20 -10.28
C PRO A 48 11.99 20.49 -10.44
N ARG A 49 12.07 21.00 -11.68
CA ARG A 49 12.79 22.26 -12.00
C ARG A 49 11.91 23.51 -11.88
N ASN A 50 10.61 23.40 -12.15
CA ASN A 50 9.70 24.54 -12.17
C ASN A 50 9.37 25.04 -10.75
N ARG A 51 9.36 26.36 -10.52
CA ARG A 51 9.13 26.94 -9.17
C ARG A 51 7.78 26.55 -8.57
N PHE A 52 6.70 26.58 -9.35
CA PHE A 52 5.36 26.18 -8.88
C PHE A 52 5.31 24.69 -8.53
N GLN A 53 5.82 23.84 -9.42
CA GLN A 53 5.89 22.40 -9.21
C GLN A 53 6.76 22.05 -7.99
N TYR A 54 7.85 22.79 -7.77
CA TYR A 54 8.71 22.62 -6.61
C TYR A 54 8.00 22.93 -5.29
N ARG A 55 7.17 23.98 -5.23
CA ARG A 55 6.36 24.26 -4.03
C ARG A 55 5.38 23.13 -3.73
N VAL A 56 4.68 22.63 -4.76
CA VAL A 56 3.75 21.50 -4.60
C VAL A 56 4.49 20.23 -4.19
N TRP A 57 5.63 19.94 -4.83
CA TRP A 57 6.48 18.81 -4.48
C TRP A 57 7.00 18.89 -3.05
N TRP A 58 7.43 20.07 -2.60
CA TRP A 58 7.85 20.31 -1.22
C TRP A 58 6.72 20.04 -0.22
N PHE A 59 5.50 20.50 -0.53
CA PHE A 59 4.33 20.25 0.31
C PHE A 59 3.97 18.77 0.38
N VAL A 60 3.88 18.09 -0.77
CA VAL A 60 3.49 16.68 -0.86
C VAL A 60 4.56 15.74 -0.27
N THR A 61 5.83 16.11 -0.37
CA THR A 61 6.97 15.35 0.20
C THR A 61 7.19 15.66 1.69
N SER A 62 6.40 16.56 2.28
CA SER A 62 6.54 16.91 3.69
C SER A 62 6.03 15.78 4.59
N ARG A 63 6.73 15.54 5.71
CA ARG A 63 6.30 14.56 6.72
C ARG A 63 4.92 14.87 7.29
N ALA A 64 4.57 16.16 7.41
CA ALA A 64 3.27 16.59 7.90
C ALA A 64 2.14 16.13 6.97
N PHE A 65 2.27 16.36 5.66
CA PHE A 65 1.30 15.88 4.66
C PHE A 65 1.16 14.35 4.73
N GLU A 66 2.30 13.66 4.82
CA GLU A 66 2.34 12.22 4.99
C GLU A 66 1.56 11.76 6.24
N TYR A 67 1.76 12.34 7.42
CA TYR A 67 1.03 11.98 8.63
C TYR A 67 -0.45 12.31 8.57
N VAL A 68 -0.83 13.44 7.95
CA VAL A 68 -2.24 13.82 7.76
C VAL A 68 -2.97 12.77 6.92
N ILE A 69 -2.41 12.38 5.77
CA ILE A 69 -3.01 11.33 4.93
C ILE A 69 -3.11 10.00 5.69
N PHE A 70 -2.09 9.65 6.47
CA PHE A 70 -2.11 8.45 7.28
C PHE A 70 -3.24 8.47 8.32
N LEU A 71 -3.40 9.58 9.04
CA LEU A 71 -4.47 9.76 10.02
C LEU A 71 -5.85 9.66 9.36
N ILE A 72 -6.00 10.20 8.14
CA ILE A 72 -7.25 10.11 7.38
C ILE A 72 -7.56 8.66 6.95
N ILE A 73 -6.56 7.86 6.59
CA ILE A 73 -6.73 6.42 6.32
C ILE A 73 -7.23 5.71 7.58
N VAL A 74 -6.62 5.99 8.74
CA VAL A 74 -7.03 5.40 10.02
C VAL A 74 -8.47 5.80 10.37
N LEU A 75 -8.83 7.08 10.21
CA LEU A 75 -10.22 7.53 10.43
C LEU A 75 -11.22 6.86 9.48
N ASN A 76 -10.85 6.69 8.21
CA ASN A 76 -11.69 5.96 7.25
C ASN A 76 -11.86 4.49 7.65
N THR A 77 -10.82 3.86 8.19
CA THR A 77 -10.85 2.50 8.71
C THR A 77 -11.82 2.37 9.88
N VAL A 78 -11.73 3.28 10.86
CA VAL A 78 -12.61 3.31 12.02
C VAL A 78 -14.06 3.54 11.58
N SER A 79 -14.30 4.46 10.65
CA SER A 79 -15.63 4.70 10.09
C SER A 79 -16.23 3.44 9.44
N LEU A 80 -15.40 2.63 8.77
CA LEU A 80 -15.84 1.37 8.18
C LEU A 80 -16.12 0.30 9.24
N ALA A 81 -15.31 0.24 10.30
CA ALA A 81 -15.47 -0.68 11.41
C ALA A 81 -16.69 -0.38 12.29
N CYS A 82 -17.09 0.89 12.40
CA CYS A 82 -18.27 1.31 13.16
C CYS A 82 -19.60 0.93 12.49
N LYS A 83 -19.59 0.39 11.27
CA LYS A 83 -20.81 -0.05 10.58
C LYS A 83 -21.38 -1.29 11.27
N HIS A 84 -22.57 -1.18 11.86
CA HIS A 84 -23.26 -2.27 12.55
C HIS A 84 -24.69 -2.48 11.99
N TYR A 85 -25.25 -3.68 12.15
CA TYR A 85 -26.64 -3.97 11.81
C TYR A 85 -27.43 -4.33 13.08
N PRO A 86 -28.62 -3.75 13.32
CA PRO A 86 -29.29 -2.71 12.54
C PRO A 86 -28.70 -1.31 12.82
N SER A 87 -28.49 -0.52 11.77
CA SER A 87 -28.07 0.88 11.85
C SER A 87 -29.25 1.83 11.62
N GLY A 88 -29.34 2.91 12.40
CA GLY A 88 -30.36 3.93 12.16
C GLY A 88 -30.09 4.71 10.86
N HIS A 89 -31.14 5.12 10.14
CA HIS A 89 -31.01 5.86 8.86
C HIS A 89 -30.10 7.11 8.95
N ARG A 90 -30.13 7.85 10.06
CA ARG A 90 -29.24 9.01 10.26
C ARG A 90 -27.76 8.61 10.30
N PHE A 91 -27.45 7.47 10.93
CA PHE A 91 -26.09 6.99 11.05
C PHE A 91 -25.54 6.51 9.69
N GLU A 92 -26.35 5.81 8.91
CA GLU A 92 -25.99 5.39 7.54
C GLU A 92 -25.71 6.60 6.64
N TYR A 93 -26.55 7.62 6.69
CA TYR A 93 -26.34 8.86 5.94
C TYR A 93 -25.02 9.55 6.32
N ILE A 94 -24.70 9.65 7.62
CA ILE A 94 -23.44 10.23 8.09
C ILE A 94 -22.24 9.42 7.56
N LEU A 95 -22.30 8.09 7.62
CA LEU A 95 -21.25 7.22 7.10
C LEU A 95 -21.05 7.39 5.59
N ASP A 96 -22.12 7.58 4.82
CA ASP A 96 -22.01 7.82 3.38
C ASP A 96 -21.40 9.19 3.05
N VAL A 97 -21.75 10.24 3.80
CA VAL A 97 -21.12 11.56 3.68
C VAL A 97 -19.63 11.48 4.04
N LEU A 98 -19.26 10.80 5.12
CA LEU A 98 -17.86 10.60 5.49
C LEU A 98 -17.08 9.85 4.41
N ASN A 99 -17.66 8.79 3.85
CA ASN A 99 -17.05 8.04 2.74
C ASN A 99 -16.80 8.93 1.51
N LEU A 100 -17.73 9.82 1.18
CA LEU A 100 -17.56 10.79 0.11
C LEU A 100 -16.40 11.76 0.41
N VAL A 101 -16.34 12.31 1.62
CA VAL A 101 -15.27 13.22 2.06
C VAL A 101 -13.90 12.53 1.98
N PHE A 102 -13.77 11.32 2.52
CA PHE A 102 -12.51 10.55 2.46
C PHE A 102 -12.07 10.28 1.02
N THR A 103 -13.03 9.93 0.15
CA THR A 103 -12.74 9.73 -1.29
C THR A 103 -12.23 11.01 -1.94
N GLY A 104 -12.85 12.16 -1.63
CA GLY A 104 -12.40 13.46 -2.10
C GLY A 104 -10.97 13.77 -1.66
N VAL A 105 -10.64 13.54 -0.38
CA VAL A 105 -9.28 13.79 0.13
C VAL A 105 -8.23 12.91 -0.56
N PHE A 106 -8.50 11.62 -0.76
CA PHE A 106 -7.57 10.74 -1.49
C PHE A 106 -7.45 11.12 -2.98
N ALA A 107 -8.52 11.61 -3.59
CA ALA A 107 -8.47 12.15 -4.94
C ALA A 107 -7.58 13.40 -5.01
N PHE A 108 -7.70 14.32 -4.04
CA PHE A 108 -6.80 15.47 -3.94
C PHE A 108 -5.35 15.06 -3.70
N GLU A 109 -5.10 14.08 -2.83
CA GLU A 109 -3.76 13.52 -2.60
C GLU A 109 -3.14 13.05 -3.92
N ALA A 110 -3.84 12.20 -4.66
CA ALA A 110 -3.37 11.68 -5.94
C ALA A 110 -3.14 12.80 -6.96
N PHE A 111 -4.05 13.77 -7.04
CA PHE A 111 -3.94 14.92 -7.93
C PHE A 111 -2.68 15.76 -7.63
N PHE A 112 -2.45 16.13 -6.36
CA PHE A 112 -1.26 16.89 -5.97
C PHE A 112 0.04 16.10 -6.23
N LYS A 113 0.04 14.79 -5.99
CA LYS A 113 1.20 13.91 -6.29
C LYS A 113 1.48 13.82 -7.80
N ILE A 114 0.45 13.73 -8.64
CA ILE A 114 0.62 13.70 -10.11
C ILE A 114 1.25 15.01 -10.60
N ILE A 115 0.81 16.16 -10.08
CA ILE A 115 1.39 17.46 -10.41
C ILE A 115 2.84 17.55 -9.91
N ALA A 116 3.11 17.12 -8.67
CA ALA A 116 4.43 17.19 -8.07
C ALA A 116 5.49 16.33 -8.80
N LEU A 117 5.13 15.11 -9.21
CA LEU A 117 6.08 14.11 -9.70
C LEU A 117 6.11 13.99 -11.23
N ASN A 118 5.17 14.63 -11.94
CA ASN A 118 4.76 14.31 -13.30
C ASN A 118 4.15 12.90 -13.42
N PRO A 119 3.21 12.70 -14.37
CA PRO A 119 2.55 11.41 -14.56
C PRO A 119 3.54 10.25 -14.76
N LYS A 120 4.62 10.46 -15.52
CA LYS A 120 5.61 9.42 -15.83
C LYS A 120 6.28 8.85 -14.58
N ASN A 121 6.65 9.70 -13.62
CA ASN A 121 7.29 9.21 -12.39
C ASN A 121 6.25 8.77 -11.36
N TYR A 122 5.07 9.38 -11.34
CA TYR A 122 3.97 8.96 -10.49
C TYR A 122 3.58 7.50 -10.76
N PHE A 123 3.37 7.13 -12.02
CA PHE A 123 3.05 5.74 -12.41
C PHE A 123 4.26 4.80 -12.42
N GLY A 124 5.48 5.33 -12.33
CA GLY A 124 6.69 4.51 -12.15
C GLY A 124 6.79 3.89 -10.76
N ASP A 125 6.15 4.49 -9.75
CA ASP A 125 6.03 3.91 -8.42
C ASP A 125 4.76 3.06 -8.32
N ARG A 126 4.95 1.76 -8.09
CA ARG A 126 3.86 0.77 -7.99
C ARG A 126 2.86 1.12 -6.88
N TRP A 127 3.31 1.75 -5.80
CA TRP A 127 2.42 2.13 -4.70
C TRP A 127 1.53 3.32 -5.05
N ASN A 128 2.06 4.32 -5.75
CA ASN A 128 1.28 5.46 -6.23
C ASN A 128 0.31 5.05 -7.35
N ALA A 129 0.72 4.12 -8.23
CA ALA A 129 -0.17 3.53 -9.22
C ALA A 129 -1.33 2.77 -8.58
N PHE A 130 -1.06 1.95 -7.55
CA PHE A 130 -2.09 1.25 -6.79
C PHE A 130 -3.06 2.21 -6.09
N ASP A 131 -2.56 3.30 -5.50
CA ASP A 131 -3.39 4.34 -4.90
C ASP A 131 -4.34 4.99 -5.91
N PHE A 132 -3.83 5.29 -7.12
CA PHE A 132 -4.65 5.85 -8.20
C PHE A 132 -5.77 4.91 -8.62
N VAL A 133 -5.51 3.60 -8.70
CA VAL A 133 -6.54 2.59 -8.99
C VAL A 133 -7.62 2.57 -7.90
N ILE A 134 -7.24 2.68 -6.62
CA ILE A 134 -8.21 2.75 -5.52
C ILE A 134 -9.09 4.01 -5.63
N VAL A 135 -8.50 5.16 -5.92
CA VAL A 135 -9.23 6.41 -6.12
C VAL A 135 -10.22 6.28 -7.28
N LEU A 136 -9.79 5.73 -8.42
CA LEU A 136 -10.67 5.49 -9.57
C LEU A 136 -11.82 4.54 -9.23
N GLY A 137 -11.52 3.39 -8.60
CA GLY A 137 -12.55 2.44 -8.17
C GLY A 137 -13.58 3.06 -7.22
N SER A 138 -13.14 4.00 -6.38
CA SER A 138 -14.01 4.75 -5.47
C SER A 138 -14.90 5.77 -6.18
N PHE A 139 -14.41 6.42 -7.24
CA PHE A 139 -15.25 7.30 -8.07
C PHE A 139 -16.33 6.52 -8.81
N ILE A 140 -15.95 5.37 -9.37
CA ILE A 140 -16.88 4.46 -10.05
C ILE A 140 -17.97 4.01 -9.08
N ASP A 141 -17.61 3.58 -7.86
CA ASP A 141 -18.56 3.22 -6.80
C ASP A 141 -19.60 4.31 -6.52
N ILE A 142 -19.15 5.57 -6.39
CA ILE A 142 -20.05 6.71 -6.12
C ILE A 142 -20.98 6.99 -7.30
N ILE A 143 -20.45 6.95 -8.54
CA ILE A 143 -21.24 7.23 -9.75
C ILE A 143 -22.31 6.15 -9.93
N TYR A 144 -21.94 4.87 -9.83
CA TYR A 144 -22.89 3.77 -9.93
C TYR A 144 -23.94 3.80 -8.82
N GLY A 145 -23.55 4.18 -7.59
CA GLY A 145 -24.49 4.36 -6.47
C GLY A 145 -25.53 5.46 -6.71
N LYS A 146 -25.18 6.53 -7.44
CA LYS A 146 -26.11 7.62 -7.78
C LYS A 146 -27.01 7.31 -8.97
N LEU A 147 -26.52 6.56 -9.96
CA LEU A 147 -27.25 6.26 -11.19
C LEU A 147 -28.32 5.18 -11.01
N ASN A 148 -28.19 4.30 -10.02
CA ASN A 148 -29.16 3.24 -9.73
C ASN A 148 -29.70 3.31 -8.30
N PRO A 149 -30.56 4.30 -7.97
CA PRO A 149 -31.14 4.43 -6.64
C PRO A 149 -32.16 3.32 -6.28
N GLY A 150 -32.50 2.39 -7.20
CA GLY A 150 -33.62 1.46 -7.00
C GLY A 150 -33.63 0.10 -7.71
N GLY A 151 -32.57 -0.46 -8.29
CA GLY A 151 -32.75 -1.77 -8.95
C GLY A 151 -31.56 -2.57 -9.50
N SER A 152 -31.71 -3.88 -9.31
CA SER A 152 -31.31 -5.06 -10.11
C SER A 152 -29.86 -5.49 -10.29
N ASN A 153 -28.83 -4.66 -10.13
CA ASN A 153 -27.44 -5.10 -10.28
C ASN A 153 -26.72 -5.29 -8.94
N LEU A 154 -27.25 -6.17 -8.09
CA LEU A 154 -26.73 -6.48 -6.74
C LEU A 154 -25.26 -6.94 -6.74
N ILE A 155 -24.79 -7.56 -7.83
CA ILE A 155 -23.45 -8.13 -7.93
C ILE A 155 -22.36 -7.03 -8.04
N SER A 156 -22.65 -5.94 -8.75
CA SER A 156 -21.65 -4.90 -9.03
C SER A 156 -21.45 -3.95 -7.84
N ILE A 157 -22.53 -3.63 -7.11
CA ILE A 157 -22.49 -2.73 -5.94
C ILE A 157 -21.62 -3.32 -4.80
N ASN A 158 -21.68 -4.64 -4.59
CA ASN A 158 -20.87 -5.28 -3.53
C ASN A 158 -19.38 -5.34 -3.87
N PHE A 159 -19.04 -5.48 -5.16
CA PHE A 159 -17.64 -5.50 -5.59
C PHE A 159 -16.98 -4.12 -5.44
N PHE A 160 -17.65 -3.05 -5.88
CA PHE A 160 -17.06 -1.71 -5.82
C PHE A 160 -16.86 -1.18 -4.39
N ARG A 161 -17.69 -1.62 -3.44
CA ARG A 161 -17.50 -1.37 -2.01
C ARG A 161 -16.17 -1.93 -1.47
N LEU A 162 -15.60 -2.97 -2.08
CA LEU A 162 -14.30 -3.52 -1.69
C LEU A 162 -13.17 -2.51 -1.91
N PHE A 163 -13.26 -1.61 -2.89
CA PHE A 163 -12.23 -0.58 -3.09
C PHE A 163 -12.10 0.36 -1.88
N ARG A 164 -13.17 0.55 -1.10
CA ARG A 164 -13.10 1.31 0.16
C ARG A 164 -12.24 0.56 1.18
N VAL A 165 -12.38 -0.76 1.29
CA VAL A 165 -11.57 -1.62 2.17
C VAL A 165 -10.12 -1.67 1.69
N MET A 166 -9.88 -1.68 0.38
CA MET A 166 -8.54 -1.70 -0.21
C MET A 166 -7.69 -0.49 0.19
N ARG A 167 -8.28 0.61 0.66
CA ARG A 167 -7.55 1.75 1.24
C ARG A 167 -6.71 1.35 2.46
N LEU A 168 -7.12 0.31 3.20
CA LEU A 168 -6.33 -0.25 4.31
C LEU A 168 -4.97 -0.77 3.86
N VAL A 169 -4.87 -1.24 2.62
CA VAL A 169 -3.61 -1.72 2.04
C VAL A 169 -2.59 -0.58 1.92
N LYS A 170 -3.03 0.69 1.85
CA LYS A 170 -2.12 1.85 1.92
C LYS A 170 -1.34 1.92 3.24
N LEU A 171 -1.82 1.29 4.32
CA LEU A 171 -1.05 1.20 5.57
C LEU A 171 0.20 0.33 5.40
N LEU A 172 0.13 -0.70 4.54
CA LEU A 172 1.27 -1.58 4.26
C LEU A 172 2.38 -0.88 3.48
N SER A 173 2.06 0.14 2.67
CA SER A 173 3.06 0.92 1.95
C SER A 173 3.94 1.77 2.88
N ARG A 174 3.38 2.14 4.04
CA ARG A 174 4.04 2.94 5.10
C ARG A 174 4.86 2.10 6.07
N GLY A 175 4.42 0.86 6.35
CA GLY A 175 5.13 -0.05 7.24
C GLY A 175 6.35 -0.68 6.57
N GLU A 176 7.52 -0.04 6.65
CA GLU A 176 8.77 -0.53 6.02
C GLU A 176 9.11 -1.96 6.42
N GLY A 177 8.95 -2.31 7.71
CA GLY A 177 9.17 -3.65 8.23
C GLY A 177 8.21 -4.67 7.62
N ILE A 178 6.90 -4.37 7.65
CA ILE A 178 5.86 -5.25 7.09
C ILE A 178 6.05 -5.44 5.59
N ARG A 179 6.37 -4.35 4.87
CA ARG A 179 6.63 -4.38 3.42
C ARG A 179 7.81 -5.29 3.08
N THR A 180 8.89 -5.19 3.85
CA THR A 180 10.10 -6.00 3.65
C THR A 180 9.85 -7.47 3.97
N LEU A 181 9.08 -7.75 5.02
CA LEU A 181 8.67 -9.11 5.38
C LEU A 181 7.81 -9.74 4.29
N LEU A 182 6.74 -9.04 3.85
CA LEU A 182 5.86 -9.51 2.79
C LEU A 182 6.61 -9.71 1.47
N TRP A 183 7.54 -8.80 1.13
CA TRP A 183 8.35 -8.96 -0.07
C TRP A 183 9.28 -10.17 0.01
N THR A 184 9.95 -10.37 1.14
CA THR A 184 10.82 -11.54 1.36
C THR A 184 10.04 -12.84 1.28
N PHE A 185 8.85 -12.87 1.88
CA PHE A 185 7.94 -14.02 1.83
C PHE A 185 7.45 -14.30 0.41
N MET A 186 6.94 -13.30 -0.32
CA MET A 186 6.51 -13.51 -1.71
C MET A 186 7.67 -13.99 -2.59
N LYS A 187 8.87 -13.46 -2.36
CA LYS A 187 10.07 -13.88 -3.09
C LYS A 187 10.48 -15.33 -2.79
N SER A 188 10.16 -15.88 -1.62
CA SER A 188 10.46 -17.28 -1.32
C SER A 188 9.51 -18.28 -1.99
N PHE A 189 8.34 -17.84 -2.49
CA PHE A 189 7.43 -18.68 -3.29
C PHE A 189 7.73 -18.65 -4.78
N GLN A 190 8.52 -17.68 -5.25
CA GLN A 190 8.91 -17.52 -6.64
C GLN A 190 10.21 -18.27 -6.92
#